data_AF-A0A242L9R6-F1
#
_entry.id   AF-A0A242L9R6-F1
#
_cell.length_a   1.000
_cell.length_b   1.000
_cell.length_c   1.000
_cell.angle_alpha   90.00
_cell.angle_beta   90.00
_cell.angle_gamma   90.00
#
_symmetry.space_group_name_H-M   'P 1'
#
loop_
_entity.id
_entity.type
_entity.pdbx_description
1 polymer ?
#
loop_
_entity_poly.entity_id
_entity_poly.type
_entity_poly.pdbx_seq_one_letter_code
_entity_poly.pdbx_strand_id
1 'polypeptide(L)'
;MTNSNVYSNIFLASLKNIRELRGISQKDIFPNNANHSAYSKLENGTTSLKIDHLDEILNSLDISLEELFHWTYSTDNVNKFRTIFKEIGRHPNDLEKKKDFLREFYFNDIPIKNMSKKQLSYYCTIKNHFGSIWKEVGLLTKEEIALIVSLLDKKSFYSQYDYTIALNIVQYLTDQQLDSIVSDMLPVKFIEKRTPYLLSSAFNILTNAITCYVYKLDYIKAWDYVQLAEPLVKYTTGYYSKVNLEYSKCLVKRFLERDIRYFDDAWQIINITRAIGDYQTADEMETEINNLSTRADYYLDFKHYESLPINE
;
A
#
# COMPACT_ATOMS: atom_id res chain seq x y z
N MET A 1 20.41 -9.97 -19.73
CA MET A 1 20.86 -8.60 -19.38
C MET A 1 20.65 -8.40 -17.89
N THR A 2 21.68 -8.01 -17.15
CA THR A 2 21.61 -7.82 -15.70
C THR A 2 20.78 -6.58 -15.36
N ASN A 3 19.95 -6.66 -14.30
CA ASN A 3 19.06 -5.57 -13.85
C ASN A 3 19.79 -4.22 -13.68
N SER A 4 21.10 -4.23 -13.35
CA SER A 4 21.95 -3.04 -13.23
C SER A 4 22.00 -2.17 -14.50
N ASN A 5 22.01 -2.77 -15.70
CA ASN A 5 22.14 -2.02 -16.95
C ASN A 5 20.81 -1.36 -17.36
N VAL A 6 19.67 -1.90 -16.93
CA VAL A 6 18.35 -1.33 -17.23
C VAL A 6 18.11 -0.07 -16.40
N TYR A 7 18.39 -0.10 -15.10
CA TYR A 7 18.21 1.07 -14.23
C TYR A 7 19.19 2.20 -14.57
N SER A 8 20.47 1.91 -14.84
CA SER A 8 21.43 2.94 -15.25
C SER A 8 20.97 3.69 -16.51
N ASN A 9 20.31 3.01 -17.45
CA ASN A 9 19.83 3.62 -18.69
C ASN A 9 18.64 4.57 -18.47
N ILE A 10 17.76 4.23 -17.52
CA ILE A 10 16.60 5.06 -17.17
C ILE A 10 17.04 6.39 -16.55
N PHE A 11 17.95 6.35 -15.56
CA PHE A 11 18.46 7.58 -14.93
C PHE A 11 19.16 8.48 -15.94
N LEU A 12 19.98 7.91 -16.82
CA LEU A 12 20.69 8.66 -17.86
C LEU A 12 19.72 9.30 -18.87
N ALA A 13 18.68 8.58 -19.28
CA ALA A 13 17.65 9.13 -20.17
C ALA A 13 16.89 10.30 -19.53
N SER A 14 16.53 10.19 -18.23
CA SER A 14 15.89 11.28 -17.49
C SER A 14 16.81 12.49 -17.33
N LEU A 15 18.08 12.29 -16.96
CA LEU A 15 19.07 13.37 -16.85
C LEU A 15 19.25 14.12 -18.17
N LYS A 16 19.37 13.39 -19.28
CA LYS A 16 19.45 13.98 -20.62
C LYS A 16 18.22 14.83 -20.95
N ASN A 17 17.02 14.30 -20.69
CA ASN A 17 15.76 15.02 -20.96
C ASN A 17 15.67 16.32 -20.15
N ILE A 18 15.94 16.26 -18.84
CA ILE A 18 15.92 17.45 -17.98
C ILE A 18 16.96 18.48 -18.46
N ARG A 19 18.18 18.03 -18.80
CA ARG A 19 19.22 18.90 -19.36
C ARG A 19 18.73 19.64 -20.61
N GLU A 20 18.14 18.91 -21.55
CA GLU A 20 17.63 19.46 -22.81
C GLU A 20 16.49 20.46 -22.57
N LEU A 21 15.56 20.16 -21.67
CA LEU A 21 14.48 21.07 -21.28
C LEU A 21 15.00 22.38 -20.65
N ARG A 22 16.10 22.30 -19.90
CA ARG A 22 16.76 23.48 -19.32
C ARG A 22 17.69 24.22 -20.29
N GLY A 23 17.89 23.70 -21.51
CA GLY A 23 18.79 24.30 -22.49
C GLY A 23 20.27 24.27 -22.08
N ILE A 24 20.65 23.37 -21.16
CA ILE A 24 22.03 23.26 -20.65
C ILE A 24 22.83 22.39 -21.63
N SER A 25 24.03 22.83 -22.00
CA SER A 25 24.87 22.04 -22.89
C SER A 25 25.66 20.98 -22.10
N GLN A 26 26.04 19.87 -22.74
CA GLN A 26 26.78 18.78 -22.08
C GLN A 26 28.06 19.25 -21.38
N LYS A 27 28.72 20.30 -21.92
CA LYS A 27 29.93 20.90 -21.34
C LYS A 27 29.66 21.76 -20.10
N ASP A 28 28.42 22.10 -19.81
CA ASP A 28 28.10 22.95 -18.66
C ASP A 28 27.77 22.11 -17.41
N ILE A 29 27.68 20.78 -17.55
CA ILE A 29 27.37 19.86 -16.45
C ILE A 29 28.59 19.57 -15.57
N PHE A 30 29.79 19.58 -16.11
CA PHE A 30 31.02 19.49 -15.34
C PHE A 30 31.87 20.74 -15.59
N PRO A 31 31.73 21.79 -14.76
CA PRO A 31 32.37 23.09 -15.01
C PRO A 31 33.91 23.02 -15.04
N ASN A 32 34.51 21.98 -14.46
CA ASN A 32 35.92 21.68 -14.62
C ASN A 32 36.12 20.74 -15.83
N ASN A 33 36.61 21.30 -16.94
CA ASN A 33 36.83 20.67 -18.26
C ASN A 33 37.45 19.25 -18.30
N ALA A 34 37.93 18.69 -17.19
CA ALA A 34 38.46 17.34 -17.07
C ALA A 34 37.44 16.23 -17.40
N ASN A 35 36.13 16.50 -17.28
CA ASN A 35 35.08 15.48 -17.37
C ASN A 35 34.07 15.66 -18.53
N HIS A 36 34.30 16.56 -19.50
CA HIS A 36 33.38 16.73 -20.64
C HIS A 36 33.19 15.47 -21.47
N SER A 37 34.30 14.79 -21.76
CA SER A 37 34.24 13.50 -22.46
C SER A 37 33.56 12.42 -21.62
N ALA A 38 33.59 12.54 -20.30
CA ALA A 38 32.93 11.61 -19.38
C ALA A 38 31.41 11.80 -19.38
N TYR A 39 30.91 13.04 -19.36
CA TYR A 39 29.46 13.29 -19.42
C TYR A 39 28.84 12.88 -20.76
N SER A 40 29.49 13.19 -21.87
CA SER A 40 29.02 12.74 -23.18
C SER A 40 28.99 11.21 -23.28
N LYS A 41 29.99 10.52 -22.71
CA LYS A 41 30.02 9.06 -22.62
C LYS A 41 28.91 8.50 -21.72
N LEU A 42 28.58 9.20 -20.62
CA LEU A 42 27.46 8.87 -19.73
C LEU A 42 26.13 8.96 -20.48
N GLU A 43 25.80 10.10 -21.12
CA GLU A 43 24.51 10.24 -21.84
C GLU A 43 24.36 9.25 -23.01
N ASN A 44 25.47 8.86 -23.65
CA ASN A 44 25.48 7.88 -24.73
C ASN A 44 25.51 6.41 -24.24
N GLY A 45 25.46 6.18 -22.92
CA GLY A 45 25.41 4.84 -22.33
C GLY A 45 26.72 4.05 -22.42
N THR A 46 27.83 4.71 -22.76
CA THR A 46 29.17 4.09 -22.89
C THR A 46 29.94 4.04 -21.58
N THR A 47 29.45 4.70 -20.53
CA THR A 47 30.00 4.65 -19.17
C THR A 47 28.85 4.64 -18.17
N SER A 48 29.03 3.95 -17.04
CA SER A 48 28.03 3.87 -15.99
C SER A 48 28.06 5.10 -15.08
N LEU A 49 26.89 5.54 -14.64
CA LEU A 49 26.73 6.60 -13.65
C LEU A 49 27.20 6.11 -12.28
N LYS A 50 28.16 6.82 -11.68
CA LYS A 50 28.56 6.60 -10.28
C LYS A 50 27.80 7.56 -9.37
N ILE A 51 27.48 7.12 -8.16
CA ILE A 51 26.75 7.93 -7.16
C ILE A 51 27.51 9.23 -6.87
N ASP A 52 28.83 9.19 -6.76
CA ASP A 52 29.65 10.38 -6.45
C ASP A 52 29.53 11.49 -7.51
N HIS A 53 29.23 11.13 -8.77
CA HIS A 53 29.00 12.11 -9.85
C HIS A 53 27.55 12.59 -9.91
N LEU A 54 26.62 11.88 -9.27
CA LEU A 54 25.21 12.22 -9.35
C LEU A 54 24.94 13.56 -8.68
N ASP A 55 25.49 13.82 -7.50
CA ASP A 55 25.30 15.11 -6.82
C ASP A 55 25.83 16.29 -7.65
N GLU A 56 26.98 16.15 -8.31
CA GLU A 56 27.53 17.19 -9.19
C GLU A 56 26.63 17.46 -10.39
N ILE A 57 26.10 16.40 -11.01
CA ILE A 57 25.18 16.51 -12.14
C ILE A 57 23.87 17.16 -11.69
N LEU A 58 23.30 16.71 -10.57
CA LEU A 58 22.06 17.24 -10.00
C LEU A 58 22.19 18.73 -9.65
N ASN A 59 23.31 19.14 -9.04
CA ASN A 59 23.60 20.54 -8.74
C ASN A 59 23.68 21.40 -10.01
N SER A 60 24.32 20.89 -11.07
CA SER A 60 24.40 21.59 -12.36
C SER A 60 23.04 21.66 -13.06
N LEU A 61 22.22 20.62 -12.89
CA LEU A 61 20.85 20.56 -13.35
C LEU A 61 19.86 21.26 -12.42
N ASP A 62 20.29 21.82 -11.28
CA ASP A 62 19.47 22.54 -10.31
C ASP A 62 18.19 21.77 -9.93
N ILE A 63 18.33 20.46 -9.77
CA ILE A 63 17.25 19.56 -9.36
C ILE A 63 17.70 18.75 -8.15
N SER A 64 16.74 18.37 -7.32
CA SER A 64 17.01 17.45 -6.22
C SER A 64 17.09 16.00 -6.71
N LEU A 65 17.72 15.13 -5.92
CA LEU A 65 17.69 13.69 -6.17
C LEU A 65 16.25 13.14 -6.17
N GLU A 66 15.39 13.68 -5.29
CA GLU A 66 13.97 13.31 -5.20
C GLU A 66 13.20 13.63 -6.49
N GLU A 67 13.45 14.81 -7.05
CA GLU A 67 12.88 15.22 -8.33
C GLU A 67 13.36 14.30 -9.46
N LEU A 68 14.66 14.00 -9.55
CA LEU A 68 15.16 13.03 -10.53
C LEU A 68 14.46 11.67 -10.39
N PHE A 69 14.28 11.18 -9.16
CA PHE A 69 13.53 9.95 -8.94
C PHE A 69 12.09 10.05 -9.48
N HIS A 70 11.40 11.18 -9.33
CA HIS A 70 10.06 11.37 -9.90
C HIS A 70 10.04 11.27 -11.45
N TRP A 71 11.06 11.80 -12.11
CA TRP A 71 11.22 11.65 -13.57
C TRP A 71 11.44 10.19 -13.99
N THR A 72 12.25 9.44 -13.23
CA THR A 72 12.52 8.02 -13.51
C THR A 72 11.36 7.10 -13.14
N TYR A 73 10.54 7.48 -12.16
CA TYR A 73 9.45 6.69 -11.60
C TYR A 73 8.46 6.22 -12.68
N SER A 74 8.26 7.02 -13.73
CA SER A 74 7.39 6.69 -14.87
C SER A 74 7.78 5.41 -15.64
N THR A 75 9.01 4.91 -15.47
CA THR A 75 9.57 3.78 -16.24
C THR A 75 9.91 2.55 -15.39
N ASP A 76 9.68 2.60 -14.07
CA ASP A 76 9.93 1.45 -13.18
C ASP A 76 8.84 0.38 -13.30
N ASN A 77 9.24 -0.89 -13.27
CA ASN A 77 8.36 -2.05 -13.30
C ASN A 77 7.36 -2.10 -12.12
N VAL A 78 7.66 -1.48 -10.97
CA VAL A 78 6.70 -1.38 -9.85
C VAL A 78 5.60 -0.38 -10.15
N ASN A 79 5.94 0.76 -10.73
CA ASN A 79 4.93 1.75 -11.13
C ASN A 79 4.14 1.27 -12.34
N LYS A 80 4.79 0.61 -13.30
CA LYS A 80 4.10 -0.06 -14.41
C LYS A 80 3.04 -1.05 -13.88
N PHE A 81 3.42 -1.91 -12.92
CA PHE A 81 2.47 -2.80 -12.27
C PHE A 81 1.31 -2.02 -11.62
N ARG A 82 1.60 -1.00 -10.81
CA ARG A 82 0.56 -0.22 -10.11
C ARG A 82 -0.39 0.50 -11.04
N THR A 83 0.12 1.12 -12.11
CA THR A 83 -0.69 1.84 -13.10
C THR A 83 -1.63 0.88 -13.81
N ILE A 84 -1.09 -0.21 -14.37
CA ILE A 84 -1.91 -1.20 -15.09
C ILE A 84 -2.89 -1.90 -14.13
N PHE A 85 -2.46 -2.22 -12.91
CA PHE A 85 -3.31 -2.81 -11.87
C PHE A 85 -4.50 -1.89 -11.52
N LYS A 86 -4.27 -0.58 -11.37
CA LYS A 86 -5.34 0.39 -11.06
C LYS A 86 -6.30 0.56 -12.24
N GLU A 87 -5.79 0.60 -13.46
CA GLU A 87 -6.63 0.68 -14.66
C GLU A 87 -7.49 -0.56 -14.82
N ILE A 88 -6.91 -1.76 -14.66
CA ILE A 88 -7.65 -2.99 -14.84
C ILE A 88 -8.59 -3.30 -13.67
N GLY A 89 -8.27 -2.86 -12.45
CA GLY A 89 -9.19 -2.93 -11.32
C GLY A 89 -10.48 -2.13 -11.54
N ARG A 90 -10.43 -1.03 -12.31
CA ARG A 90 -11.61 -0.25 -12.71
C ARG A 90 -12.41 -0.89 -13.84
N HIS A 91 -11.75 -1.68 -14.68
CA HIS A 91 -12.33 -2.33 -15.84
C HIS A 91 -11.97 -3.82 -15.91
N PRO A 92 -12.38 -4.63 -14.90
CA PRO A 92 -11.92 -6.02 -14.78
C PRO A 92 -12.44 -6.95 -15.89
N ASN A 93 -13.38 -6.47 -16.71
CA ASN A 93 -13.98 -7.20 -17.82
C ASN A 93 -13.26 -6.98 -19.18
N ASP A 94 -12.24 -6.11 -19.23
CA ASP A 94 -11.43 -5.90 -20.43
C ASP A 94 -10.52 -7.12 -20.67
N LEU A 95 -10.91 -7.98 -21.62
CA LEU A 95 -10.25 -9.27 -21.86
C LEU A 95 -8.83 -9.13 -22.42
N GLU A 96 -8.58 -8.12 -23.27
CA GLU A 96 -7.25 -7.92 -23.86
C GLU A 96 -6.28 -7.41 -22.80
N LYS A 97 -6.67 -6.37 -22.04
CA LYS A 97 -5.84 -5.87 -20.94
C LYS A 97 -5.62 -6.93 -19.88
N LYS A 98 -6.62 -7.75 -19.57
CA LYS A 98 -6.48 -8.88 -18.63
C LYS A 98 -5.42 -9.86 -19.10
N LYS A 99 -5.49 -10.28 -20.37
CA LYS A 99 -4.53 -11.24 -20.93
C LYS A 99 -3.10 -10.71 -20.87
N ASP A 100 -2.90 -9.45 -21.25
CA ASP A 100 -1.58 -8.81 -21.21
C ASP A 100 -1.06 -8.62 -19.79
N PHE A 101 -1.93 -8.18 -18.87
CA PHE A 101 -1.60 -8.00 -17.46
C PHE A 101 -1.19 -9.33 -16.79
N LEU A 102 -1.96 -10.39 -16.98
CA LEU A 102 -1.64 -11.70 -16.41
C LEU A 102 -0.36 -12.27 -17.02
N ARG A 103 -0.15 -12.13 -18.33
CA ARG A 103 1.11 -12.57 -18.98
C ARG A 103 2.34 -11.88 -18.39
N GLU A 104 2.23 -10.60 -18.05
CA GLU A 104 3.37 -9.83 -17.57
C GLU A 104 3.61 -9.96 -16.05
N PHE A 105 2.55 -10.07 -15.25
CA PHE A 105 2.64 -9.92 -13.79
C PHE A 105 2.13 -11.11 -12.97
N TYR A 106 1.47 -12.09 -13.60
CA TYR A 106 0.91 -13.25 -12.91
C TYR A 106 1.79 -14.49 -13.10
N PHE A 107 2.76 -14.65 -12.21
CA PHE A 107 3.79 -15.71 -12.23
C PHE A 107 3.27 -17.10 -11.78
N ASN A 108 2.11 -17.54 -12.29
CA ASN A 108 1.47 -18.78 -11.82
C ASN A 108 2.25 -20.07 -12.13
N ASP A 109 3.19 -19.99 -13.06
CA ASP A 109 4.06 -21.06 -13.53
C ASP A 109 5.29 -21.26 -12.62
N ILE A 110 5.55 -20.31 -11.72
CA ILE A 110 6.66 -20.34 -10.78
C ILE A 110 6.14 -20.81 -9.40
N PRO A 111 6.69 -21.88 -8.80
CA PRO A 111 6.33 -22.25 -7.43
C PRO A 111 6.61 -21.11 -6.44
N ILE A 112 5.70 -20.83 -5.51
CA ILE A 112 5.82 -19.72 -4.52
C ILE A 112 7.19 -19.69 -3.83
N LYS A 113 7.71 -20.86 -3.43
CA LYS A 113 9.03 -20.98 -2.77
C LYS A 113 10.21 -20.49 -3.62
N ASN A 114 10.03 -20.42 -4.94
CA ASN A 114 11.03 -19.99 -5.91
C ASN A 114 10.78 -18.55 -6.42
N MET A 115 9.67 -17.92 -6.02
CA MET A 115 9.39 -16.53 -6.40
C MET A 115 10.30 -15.57 -5.64
N SER A 116 10.80 -14.54 -6.32
CA SER A 116 11.34 -13.37 -5.63
C SER A 116 10.26 -12.69 -4.79
N LYS A 117 10.64 -11.94 -3.75
CA LYS A 117 9.68 -11.21 -2.90
C LYS A 117 8.79 -10.24 -3.69
N LYS A 118 9.34 -9.60 -4.73
CA LYS A 118 8.58 -8.77 -5.66
C LYS A 118 7.51 -9.57 -6.39
N GLN A 119 7.88 -10.70 -7.01
CA GLN A 119 6.93 -11.58 -7.71
C GLN A 119 5.84 -12.10 -6.77
N LEU A 120 6.22 -12.54 -5.57
CA LEU A 120 5.26 -13.01 -4.56
C LEU A 120 4.30 -11.89 -4.13
N SER A 121 4.80 -10.66 -3.97
CA SER A 121 3.93 -9.51 -3.65
C SER A 121 2.89 -9.24 -4.74
N TYR A 122 3.26 -9.37 -6.02
CA TYR A 122 2.32 -9.21 -7.14
C TYR A 122 1.32 -10.37 -7.16
N TYR A 123 1.82 -11.60 -6.99
CA TYR A 123 0.99 -12.80 -6.94
C TYR A 123 -0.09 -12.70 -5.86
N CYS A 124 0.28 -12.36 -4.62
CA CYS A 124 -0.68 -12.17 -3.52
C CYS A 124 -1.66 -11.04 -3.82
N THR A 125 -1.18 -9.91 -4.36
CA THR A 125 -2.05 -8.76 -4.70
C THR A 125 -3.08 -9.13 -5.76
N ILE A 126 -2.66 -9.84 -6.82
CA ILE A 126 -3.54 -10.29 -7.91
C ILE A 126 -4.58 -11.28 -7.39
N LYS A 127 -4.18 -12.29 -6.60
CA LYS A 127 -5.12 -13.29 -6.07
C LYS A 127 -6.10 -12.70 -5.07
N ASN A 128 -5.63 -11.79 -4.22
CA ASN A 128 -6.49 -11.12 -3.25
C ASN A 128 -7.58 -10.26 -3.94
N HIS A 129 -7.21 -9.50 -4.96
CA HIS A 129 -8.13 -8.57 -5.61
C HIS A 129 -8.99 -9.20 -6.72
N PHE A 130 -8.39 -10.07 -7.56
CA PHE A 130 -9.07 -10.65 -8.72
C PHE A 130 -9.47 -12.11 -8.53
N GLY A 131 -9.08 -12.78 -7.44
CA GLY A 131 -9.30 -14.22 -7.26
C GLY A 131 -10.78 -14.63 -7.20
N SER A 132 -11.66 -13.74 -6.76
CA SER A 132 -13.13 -13.93 -6.79
C SER A 132 -13.78 -13.53 -8.12
N ILE A 133 -13.06 -12.80 -8.98
CA ILE A 133 -13.56 -12.21 -10.23
C ILE A 133 -13.13 -13.04 -11.43
N TRP A 134 -11.86 -13.46 -11.47
CA TRP A 134 -11.24 -14.19 -12.57
C TRP A 134 -10.96 -15.64 -12.19
N LYS A 135 -11.65 -16.56 -12.88
CA LYS A 135 -11.57 -18.00 -12.63
C LYS A 135 -10.14 -18.55 -12.76
N GLU A 136 -9.36 -18.00 -13.69
CA GLU A 136 -7.97 -18.39 -13.95
C GLU A 136 -6.98 -17.94 -12.87
N VAL A 137 -7.36 -16.97 -12.04
CA VAL A 137 -6.55 -16.50 -10.91
C VAL A 137 -6.86 -17.32 -9.67
N GLY A 138 -8.14 -17.40 -9.30
CA GLY A 138 -8.59 -18.08 -8.10
C GLY A 138 -8.10 -17.46 -6.79
N LEU A 139 -8.67 -17.91 -5.67
CA LEU A 139 -8.26 -17.49 -4.33
C LEU A 139 -6.97 -18.19 -3.90
N LEU A 140 -6.31 -17.66 -2.88
CA LEU A 140 -5.17 -18.32 -2.24
C LEU A 140 -5.60 -19.65 -1.60
N THR A 141 -4.85 -20.72 -1.85
CA THR A 141 -5.11 -22.03 -1.24
C THR A 141 -4.52 -22.10 0.16
N LYS A 142 -4.95 -23.07 0.98
CA LYS A 142 -4.44 -23.28 2.34
C LYS A 142 -2.93 -23.58 2.34
N GLU A 143 -2.45 -24.32 1.34
CA GLU A 143 -1.04 -24.68 1.18
C GLU A 143 -0.22 -23.43 0.83
N GLU A 144 -0.73 -22.57 -0.04
CA GLU A 144 -0.10 -21.30 -0.39
C GLU A 144 -0.02 -20.37 0.84
N ILE A 145 -1.11 -20.25 1.59
CA ILE A 145 -1.17 -19.44 2.82
C ILE A 145 -0.13 -19.96 3.84
N ALA A 146 -0.07 -21.26 4.10
CA ALA A 146 0.90 -21.85 5.03
C ALA A 146 2.35 -21.57 4.61
N LEU A 147 2.64 -21.66 3.30
CA LEU A 147 3.96 -21.33 2.77
C LEU A 147 4.27 -19.84 2.90
N ILE A 148 3.31 -18.96 2.60
CA ILE A 148 3.50 -17.51 2.73
C ILE A 148 3.73 -17.12 4.20
N VAL A 149 2.98 -17.69 5.14
CA VAL A 149 3.15 -17.46 6.58
C VAL A 149 4.55 -17.87 7.01
N SER A 150 5.03 -19.06 6.64
CA SER A 150 6.41 -19.48 6.97
C SER A 150 7.48 -18.58 6.35
N LEU A 151 7.20 -17.97 5.19
CA LEU A 151 8.08 -16.99 4.56
C LEU A 151 8.03 -15.60 5.20
N LEU A 152 7.11 -15.33 6.14
CA LEU A 152 6.99 -14.10 6.92
C LEU A 152 7.40 -14.28 8.38
N ASP A 153 7.40 -15.50 8.90
CA ASP A 153 7.69 -15.79 10.30
C ASP A 153 9.10 -15.35 10.72
N LYS A 154 9.20 -14.66 11.86
CA LYS A 154 10.44 -14.42 12.65
C LYS A 154 11.63 -13.88 11.87
N LYS A 155 11.43 -12.81 11.11
CA LYS A 155 12.55 -12.10 10.46
C LYS A 155 13.15 -11.03 11.35
N SER A 156 14.46 -10.84 11.21
CA SER A 156 15.15 -9.70 11.83
C SER A 156 14.69 -8.36 11.24
N PHE A 157 14.35 -8.34 9.95
CA PHE A 157 13.94 -7.15 9.21
C PHE A 157 12.89 -7.47 8.14
N TYR A 158 11.86 -6.62 8.08
CA TYR A 158 10.78 -6.69 7.09
C TYR A 158 10.94 -5.57 6.05
N SER A 159 10.90 -5.96 4.78
CA SER A 159 10.97 -5.07 3.62
C SER A 159 9.58 -4.61 3.19
N GLN A 160 9.51 -3.62 2.30
CA GLN A 160 8.25 -3.15 1.72
C GLN A 160 7.42 -4.29 1.13
N TYR A 161 8.05 -5.23 0.42
CA TYR A 161 7.35 -6.37 -0.17
C TYR A 161 6.79 -7.32 0.89
N ASP A 162 7.43 -7.46 2.05
CA ASP A 162 6.88 -8.28 3.12
C ASP A 162 5.59 -7.67 3.69
N TYR A 163 5.55 -6.35 3.89
CA TYR A 163 4.31 -5.64 4.28
C TYR A 163 3.23 -5.75 3.21
N THR A 164 3.57 -5.64 1.93
CA THR A 164 2.59 -5.84 0.84
C THR A 164 2.04 -7.26 0.81
N ILE A 165 2.89 -8.27 1.04
CA ILE A 165 2.44 -9.67 1.12
C ILE A 165 1.50 -9.85 2.32
N ALA A 166 1.91 -9.41 3.52
CA ALA A 166 1.10 -9.53 4.73
C ALA A 166 -0.27 -8.84 4.58
N LEU A 167 -0.30 -7.63 4.02
CA LEU A 167 -1.53 -6.90 3.72
C LEU A 167 -2.51 -7.73 2.88
N ASN A 168 -2.01 -8.39 1.84
CA ASN A 168 -2.85 -9.12 0.90
C ASN A 168 -3.27 -10.52 1.36
N ILE A 169 -2.73 -11.01 2.49
CA ILE A 169 -3.12 -12.31 3.05
C ILE A 169 -3.91 -12.20 4.35
N VAL A 170 -3.98 -11.01 4.95
CA VAL A 170 -4.50 -10.79 6.32
C VAL A 170 -5.87 -11.43 6.56
N GLN A 171 -6.78 -11.34 5.58
CA GLN A 171 -8.14 -11.90 5.65
C GLN A 171 -8.20 -13.43 5.62
N TYR A 172 -7.12 -14.09 5.20
CA TYR A 172 -7.02 -15.55 5.11
C TYR A 172 -6.34 -16.18 6.34
N LEU A 173 -5.80 -15.35 7.25
CA LEU A 173 -5.06 -15.82 8.41
C LEU A 173 -6.01 -16.30 9.51
N THR A 174 -5.57 -17.32 10.24
CA THR A 174 -6.16 -17.63 11.55
C THR A 174 -5.77 -16.55 12.57
N ASP A 175 -6.50 -16.44 13.67
CA ASP A 175 -6.21 -15.45 14.72
C ASP A 175 -4.78 -15.57 15.24
N GLN A 176 -4.31 -16.81 15.44
CA GLN A 176 -2.94 -17.07 15.88
C GLN A 176 -1.90 -16.63 14.85
N GLN A 177 -2.16 -16.85 13.55
CA GLN A 177 -1.24 -16.43 12.49
C GLN A 177 -1.19 -14.92 12.35
N LEU A 178 -2.36 -14.26 12.45
CA LEU A 178 -2.48 -12.81 12.39
C LEU A 178 -1.72 -12.17 13.56
N ASP A 179 -1.97 -12.62 14.79
CA ASP A 179 -1.28 -12.12 15.99
C ASP A 179 0.23 -12.32 15.89
N SER A 180 0.69 -13.49 15.44
CA SER A 180 2.11 -13.77 15.25
C SER A 180 2.75 -12.81 14.25
N ILE A 181 2.16 -12.68 13.05
CA ILE A 181 2.68 -11.82 11.98
C ILE A 181 2.69 -10.35 12.42
N VAL A 182 1.61 -9.88 13.06
CA VAL A 182 1.52 -8.49 13.54
C VAL A 182 2.59 -8.25 14.60
N SER A 183 2.74 -9.14 15.58
CA SER A 183 3.73 -8.99 16.64
C SER A 183 5.17 -8.96 16.12
N ASP A 184 5.46 -9.69 15.04
CA ASP A 184 6.78 -9.71 14.42
C ASP A 184 7.05 -8.45 13.57
N MET A 185 6.03 -7.91 12.91
CA MET A 185 6.15 -6.81 11.94
C MET A 185 5.90 -5.42 12.54
N LEU A 186 5.22 -5.34 13.69
CA LEU A 186 4.79 -4.10 14.32
C LEU A 186 5.23 -4.04 15.79
N PRO A 187 5.74 -2.89 16.28
CA PRO A 187 5.89 -1.61 15.58
C PRO A 187 6.97 -1.64 14.47
N VAL A 188 6.79 -0.80 13.44
CA VAL A 188 7.70 -0.76 12.29
C VAL A 188 9.12 -0.34 12.72
N LYS A 189 10.10 -1.23 12.54
CA LYS A 189 11.52 -0.93 12.82
C LYS A 189 12.05 0.17 11.89
N PHE A 190 12.79 1.14 12.44
CA PHE A 190 13.34 2.30 11.71
C PHE A 190 12.29 3.14 10.99
N ILE A 191 11.15 3.40 11.65
CA ILE A 191 9.96 4.01 11.06
C ILE A 191 10.24 5.29 10.25
N GLU A 192 11.10 6.18 10.77
CA GLU A 192 11.51 7.45 10.14
C GLU A 192 12.28 7.28 8.83
N LYS A 193 12.85 6.09 8.58
CA LYS A 193 13.62 5.77 7.37
C LYS A 193 12.79 4.98 6.36
N ARG A 194 11.49 4.76 6.62
CA ARG A 194 10.63 3.96 5.75
C ARG A 194 9.91 4.82 4.73
N THR A 195 9.58 4.20 3.60
CA THR A 195 8.81 4.85 2.54
C THR A 195 7.36 5.02 2.97
N PRO A 196 6.66 6.07 2.51
CA PRO A 196 5.23 6.25 2.77
C PRO A 196 4.41 5.02 2.39
N TYR A 197 4.75 4.36 1.27
CA TYR A 197 4.04 3.16 0.82
C TYR A 197 4.16 1.98 1.79
N LEU A 198 5.34 1.76 2.40
CA LEU A 198 5.51 0.73 3.41
C LEU A 198 4.64 1.04 4.63
N LEU A 199 4.65 2.29 5.09
CA LEU A 199 3.87 2.73 6.24
C LEU A 199 2.36 2.63 5.99
N SER A 200 1.89 2.98 4.79
CA SER A 200 0.50 2.74 4.37
C SER A 200 0.16 1.25 4.37
N SER A 201 1.07 0.39 3.93
CA SER A 201 0.84 -1.07 3.95
C SER A 201 0.76 -1.60 5.39
N ALA A 202 1.63 -1.12 6.28
CA ALA A 202 1.62 -1.46 7.70
C ALA A 202 0.34 -1.00 8.40
N PHE A 203 -0.09 0.23 8.12
CA PHE A 203 -1.37 0.77 8.60
C PHE A 203 -2.55 -0.05 8.08
N ASN A 204 -2.58 -0.39 6.80
CA ASN A 204 -3.69 -1.14 6.21
C ASN A 204 -3.77 -2.60 6.70
N ILE A 205 -2.65 -3.22 7.12
CA ILE A 205 -2.69 -4.52 7.82
C ILE A 205 -3.50 -4.38 9.11
N LEU A 206 -3.22 -3.33 9.90
CA LEU A 206 -3.91 -3.07 11.15
C LEU A 206 -5.39 -2.76 10.93
N THR A 207 -5.76 -1.92 9.95
CA THR A 207 -7.17 -1.63 9.66
C THR A 207 -7.93 -2.88 9.23
N ASN A 208 -7.34 -3.72 8.38
CA ASN A 208 -7.97 -4.97 7.99
C ASN A 208 -8.12 -5.93 9.19
N ALA A 209 -7.13 -5.98 10.08
CA ALA A 209 -7.22 -6.76 11.31
C ALA A 209 -8.35 -6.25 12.22
N ILE A 210 -8.47 -4.92 12.39
CA ILE A 210 -9.56 -4.28 13.14
C ILE A 210 -10.91 -4.72 12.57
N THR A 211 -11.12 -4.57 11.26
CA THR A 211 -12.36 -5.00 10.59
C THR A 211 -12.61 -6.50 10.80
N CYS A 212 -11.60 -7.36 10.66
CA CYS A 212 -11.76 -8.80 10.91
C CYS A 212 -12.28 -9.09 12.34
N TYR A 213 -11.74 -8.42 13.36
CA TYR A 213 -12.17 -8.64 14.75
C TYR A 213 -13.51 -7.99 15.08
N VAL A 214 -13.85 -6.83 14.48
CA VAL A 214 -15.19 -6.23 14.57
C VAL A 214 -16.24 -7.22 14.05
N TYR A 215 -16.03 -7.82 12.87
CA TYR A 215 -16.97 -8.78 12.29
C TYR A 215 -17.06 -10.11 13.06
N LYS A 216 -16.01 -10.45 13.83
CA LYS A 216 -15.96 -11.59 14.76
C LYS A 216 -16.56 -11.27 16.14
N LEU A 217 -17.03 -10.04 16.36
CA LEU A 217 -17.56 -9.54 17.64
C LEU A 217 -16.52 -9.48 18.77
N ASP A 218 -15.22 -9.55 18.45
CA ASP A 218 -14.13 -9.44 19.43
C ASP A 218 -13.60 -8.01 19.47
N TYR A 219 -14.37 -7.16 20.13
CA TYR A 219 -14.10 -5.71 20.17
C TYR A 219 -12.90 -5.36 21.07
N ILE A 220 -12.56 -6.21 22.04
CA ILE A 220 -11.38 -6.02 22.88
C ILE A 220 -10.14 -6.18 22.01
N LYS A 221 -10.08 -7.27 21.24
CA LYS A 221 -8.97 -7.50 20.32
C LYS A 221 -8.92 -6.43 19.23
N ALA A 222 -10.07 -6.04 18.65
CA ALA A 222 -10.12 -4.95 17.68
C ALA A 222 -9.54 -3.64 18.26
N TRP A 223 -9.79 -3.35 19.54
CA TRP A 223 -9.23 -2.19 20.22
C TRP A 223 -7.72 -2.27 20.44
N ASP A 224 -7.16 -3.43 20.75
CA ASP A 224 -5.71 -3.63 20.81
C ASP A 224 -5.04 -3.24 19.47
N TYR A 225 -5.65 -3.64 18.35
CA TYR A 225 -5.18 -3.28 17.01
C TYR A 225 -5.33 -1.79 16.70
N VAL A 226 -6.40 -1.13 17.18
CA VAL A 226 -6.57 0.34 17.11
C VAL A 226 -5.41 1.04 17.83
N GLN A 227 -5.08 0.60 19.04
CA GLN A 227 -3.98 1.17 19.83
C GLN A 227 -2.62 0.98 19.16
N LEU A 228 -2.41 -0.16 18.49
CA LEU A 228 -1.21 -0.40 17.67
C LEU A 228 -1.14 0.53 16.44
N ALA A 229 -2.28 0.90 15.85
CA ALA A 229 -2.36 1.74 14.65
C ALA A 229 -2.14 3.23 14.93
N GLU A 230 -2.57 3.73 16.10
CA GLU A 230 -2.42 5.14 16.51
C GLU A 230 -1.02 5.74 16.29
N PRO A 231 0.08 5.14 16.77
CA PRO A 231 1.40 5.72 16.58
C PRO A 231 1.85 5.73 15.11
N LEU A 232 1.34 4.83 14.25
CA LEU A 232 1.70 4.80 12.83
C LEU A 232 1.14 6.00 12.06
N VAL A 233 -0.04 6.51 12.45
CA VAL A 233 -0.72 7.61 11.75
C VAL A 233 0.11 8.91 11.73
N LYS A 234 1.03 9.08 12.69
CA LYS A 234 1.97 10.21 12.72
C LYS A 234 2.96 10.19 11.55
N TYR A 235 3.23 9.01 11.00
CA TYR A 235 4.22 8.78 9.95
C TYR A 235 3.60 8.52 8.58
N THR A 236 2.28 8.29 8.51
CA THR A 236 1.59 8.18 7.23
C THR A 236 1.31 9.56 6.64
N THR A 237 1.52 9.69 5.34
CA THR A 237 1.24 10.93 4.60
C THR A 237 -0.20 10.94 4.12
N GLY A 238 -0.95 12.00 4.41
CA GLY A 238 -2.32 12.20 3.91
C GLY A 238 -3.42 12.01 4.95
N TYR A 239 -4.64 12.45 4.60
CA TYR A 239 -5.80 12.38 5.50
C TYR A 239 -6.33 10.94 5.66
N TYR A 240 -6.15 10.08 4.64
CA TYR A 240 -6.79 8.77 4.56
C TYR A 240 -6.59 7.91 5.81
N SER A 241 -5.34 7.78 6.30
CA SER A 241 -5.08 6.99 7.50
C SER A 241 -5.70 7.58 8.76
N LYS A 242 -5.76 8.91 8.87
CA LYS A 242 -6.39 9.59 10.01
C LYS A 242 -7.89 9.31 10.03
N VAL A 243 -8.54 9.55 8.89
CA VAL A 243 -9.99 9.33 8.72
C VAL A 243 -10.35 7.86 8.99
N ASN A 244 -9.63 6.91 8.38
CA ASN A 244 -9.88 5.49 8.59
C ASN A 244 -9.68 5.08 10.05
N LEU A 245 -8.62 5.55 10.71
CA LEU A 245 -8.40 5.20 12.11
C LEU A 245 -9.49 5.77 13.03
N GLU A 246 -9.88 7.04 12.85
CA GLU A 246 -10.94 7.66 13.66
C GLU A 246 -12.29 6.98 13.41
N TYR A 247 -12.59 6.62 12.16
CA TYR A 247 -13.77 5.83 11.85
C TYR A 247 -13.74 4.44 12.51
N SER A 248 -12.63 3.71 12.41
CA SER A 248 -12.45 2.42 13.08
C SER A 248 -12.58 2.53 14.60
N LYS A 249 -12.05 3.59 15.22
CA LYS A 249 -12.24 3.87 16.65
C LYS A 249 -13.70 4.02 17.02
N CYS A 250 -14.46 4.80 16.25
CA CYS A 250 -15.88 4.97 16.44
C CYS A 250 -16.60 3.61 16.39
N LEU A 251 -16.33 2.80 15.37
CA LEU A 251 -16.93 1.45 15.26
C LEU A 251 -16.60 0.56 16.46
N VAL A 252 -15.34 0.49 16.86
CA VAL A 252 -14.93 -0.38 17.98
C VAL A 252 -15.51 0.12 19.31
N LYS A 253 -15.45 1.42 19.58
CA LYS A 253 -15.99 2.03 20.81
C LYS A 253 -17.50 1.91 20.92
N ARG A 254 -18.22 2.02 19.81
CA ARG A 254 -19.67 1.79 19.77
C ARG A 254 -20.05 0.47 20.44
N PHE A 255 -19.28 -0.58 20.18
CA PHE A 255 -19.58 -1.91 20.70
C PHE A 255 -18.94 -2.19 22.06
N LEU A 256 -17.73 -1.68 22.32
CA LEU A 256 -17.09 -1.79 23.63
C LEU A 256 -17.84 -1.03 24.72
N GLU A 257 -18.18 0.22 24.46
CA GLU A 257 -18.80 1.13 25.43
C GLU A 257 -20.33 1.09 25.36
N ARG A 258 -20.89 0.43 24.34
CA ARG A 258 -22.33 0.33 24.07
C ARG A 258 -23.03 1.68 23.90
N ASP A 259 -22.31 2.68 23.39
CA ASP A 259 -22.79 4.05 23.26
C ASP A 259 -23.06 4.43 21.79
N ILE A 260 -24.32 4.77 21.50
CA ILE A 260 -24.79 5.10 20.15
C ILE A 260 -24.12 6.35 19.55
N ARG A 261 -23.63 7.27 20.39
CA ARG A 261 -22.98 8.51 19.94
C ARG A 261 -21.79 8.23 19.02
N TYR A 262 -21.11 7.10 19.21
CA TYR A 262 -20.02 6.69 18.34
C TYR A 262 -20.44 6.37 16.90
N PHE A 263 -21.69 5.96 16.67
CA PHE A 263 -22.22 5.87 15.30
C PHE A 263 -22.50 7.25 14.70
N ASP A 264 -23.00 8.20 15.49
CA ASP A 264 -23.19 9.58 15.02
C ASP A 264 -21.84 10.21 14.63
N ASP A 265 -20.80 9.97 15.42
CA ASP A 265 -19.43 10.40 15.13
C ASP A 265 -18.90 9.71 13.85
N ALA A 266 -19.15 8.42 13.66
CA ALA A 266 -18.78 7.71 12.45
C ALA A 266 -19.46 8.30 11.20
N TRP A 267 -20.75 8.64 11.28
CA TRP A 267 -21.48 9.31 10.20
C TRP A 267 -20.94 10.71 9.90
N GLN A 268 -20.51 11.47 10.92
CA GLN A 268 -19.83 12.75 10.70
C GLN A 268 -18.52 12.55 9.92
N ILE A 269 -17.74 11.52 10.24
CA ILE A 269 -16.52 11.17 9.51
C ILE A 269 -16.82 10.82 8.05
N ILE A 270 -17.86 10.01 7.79
CA ILE A 270 -18.34 9.68 6.44
C ILE A 270 -18.68 10.97 5.66
N ASN A 271 -19.45 11.87 6.28
CA ASN A 271 -19.87 13.12 5.65
C ASN A 271 -18.69 14.06 5.35
N ILE A 272 -17.72 14.17 6.25
CA ILE A 272 -16.49 14.94 6.03
C ILE A 272 -15.69 14.34 4.86
N THR A 273 -15.54 13.02 4.83
CA THR A 273 -14.83 12.28 3.77
C THR A 273 -15.47 12.52 2.41
N ARG A 274 -16.80 12.52 2.36
CA ARG A 274 -17.57 12.88 1.17
C ARG A 274 -17.40 14.34 0.78
N ALA A 275 -17.39 15.26 1.75
CA ALA A 275 -17.25 16.70 1.51
C ALA A 275 -15.87 17.08 0.93
N ILE A 276 -14.80 16.34 1.27
CA ILE A 276 -13.47 16.53 0.68
C ILE A 276 -13.30 15.84 -0.69
N GLY A 277 -14.37 15.23 -1.22
CA GLY A 277 -14.41 14.63 -2.56
C GLY A 277 -13.98 13.16 -2.64
N ASP A 278 -13.76 12.49 -1.50
CA ASP A 278 -13.43 11.06 -1.46
C ASP A 278 -14.69 10.21 -1.32
N TYR A 279 -15.48 10.20 -2.39
CA TYR A 279 -16.74 9.47 -2.44
C TYR A 279 -16.55 7.96 -2.27
N GLN A 280 -15.48 7.39 -2.83
CA GLN A 280 -15.25 5.95 -2.75
C GLN A 280 -15.06 5.50 -1.30
N THR A 281 -14.16 6.16 -0.55
CA THR A 281 -13.94 5.81 0.86
C THR A 281 -15.20 6.05 1.69
N ALA A 282 -15.93 7.14 1.44
CA ALA A 282 -17.17 7.43 2.14
C ALA A 282 -18.25 6.35 1.91
N ASP A 283 -18.41 5.90 0.67
CA ASP A 283 -19.39 4.87 0.31
C ASP A 283 -19.01 3.49 0.86
N GLU A 284 -17.72 3.17 0.92
CA GLU A 284 -17.20 1.95 1.57
C GLU A 284 -17.50 1.96 3.08
N MET A 285 -17.23 3.07 3.77
CA MET A 285 -17.56 3.26 5.20
C MET A 285 -19.06 3.21 5.46
N GLU A 286 -19.86 3.88 4.62
CA GLU A 286 -21.32 3.86 4.71
C GLU A 286 -21.89 2.43 4.54
N THR A 287 -21.33 1.67 3.59
CA THR A 287 -21.72 0.27 3.41
C THR A 287 -21.40 -0.56 4.65
N GLU A 288 -20.21 -0.38 5.23
CA GLU A 288 -19.81 -1.11 6.43
C GLU A 288 -20.66 -0.75 7.66
N ILE A 289 -20.89 0.52 7.95
CA ILE A 289 -21.70 0.94 9.11
C ILE A 289 -23.16 0.46 8.97
N ASN A 290 -23.72 0.47 7.76
CA ASN A 290 -25.06 -0.07 7.50
C ASN A 290 -25.12 -1.59 7.68
N ASN A 291 -24.08 -2.31 7.27
CA ASN A 291 -23.99 -3.75 7.51
C ASN A 291 -23.89 -4.07 9.00
N LEU A 292 -23.14 -3.29 9.77
CA LEU A 292 -23.01 -3.48 11.22
C LEU A 292 -24.28 -3.08 11.97
N SER A 293 -24.99 -2.03 11.51
CA SER A 293 -26.21 -1.54 12.12
C SER A 293 -27.46 -2.38 11.81
N THR A 294 -27.41 -3.33 10.88
CA THR A 294 -28.57 -4.17 10.52
C THR A 294 -28.48 -5.60 11.04
N ARG A 295 -27.33 -6.01 11.60
CA ARG A 295 -27.13 -7.38 12.10
C ARG A 295 -27.76 -7.54 13.48
N ALA A 296 -28.78 -8.40 13.57
CA ALA A 296 -29.55 -8.66 14.78
C ALA A 296 -28.68 -9.06 16.00
N ASP A 297 -27.59 -9.79 15.77
CA ASP A 297 -26.64 -10.23 16.81
C ASP A 297 -26.02 -9.06 17.58
N TYR A 298 -25.98 -7.86 16.98
CA TYR A 298 -25.46 -6.64 17.59
C TYR A 298 -26.52 -5.89 18.42
N TYR A 299 -27.79 -6.32 18.36
CA TYR A 299 -28.94 -5.72 19.04
C TYR A 299 -29.55 -6.55 20.17
N LEU A 300 -29.00 -7.72 20.48
CA LEU A 300 -29.57 -8.63 21.47
C LEU A 300 -29.40 -8.17 22.93
N ASP A 301 -28.71 -7.07 23.22
CA ASP A 301 -28.47 -6.62 24.61
C ASP A 301 -28.48 -5.08 24.80
N PHE A 302 -29.44 -4.39 24.17
CA PHE A 302 -29.71 -2.97 24.43
C PHE A 302 -30.60 -2.78 25.66
N LYS A 303 -30.02 -2.75 26.87
CA LYS A 303 -30.66 -2.07 28.01
C LYS A 303 -30.26 -0.60 27.99
N HIS A 304 -31.30 0.25 28.06
CA HIS A 304 -31.31 1.71 28.04
C HIS A 304 -31.42 2.38 26.68
N TYR A 305 -32.57 2.20 26.04
CA TYR A 305 -33.23 3.35 25.43
C TYR A 305 -33.95 4.11 26.55
N GLU A 306 -33.51 5.31 26.89
CA GLU A 306 -34.48 6.32 27.32
C GLU A 306 -35.33 6.63 26.09
N SER A 307 -36.58 6.19 26.13
CA SER A 307 -37.57 6.60 25.16
C SER A 307 -37.74 8.10 25.32
N LEU A 308 -37.36 8.87 24.29
CA LEU A 308 -37.85 10.24 24.18
C LEU A 308 -39.38 10.14 24.05
N PRO A 309 -40.15 10.80 24.93
CA PRO A 309 -41.60 10.77 24.83
C PRO A 309 -41.98 11.41 23.50
N ILE A 310 -42.71 10.65 22.68
CA ILE A 310 -43.43 11.18 21.54
C ILE A 310 -44.56 11.99 22.15
N ASN A 311 -44.46 13.32 22.10
CA ASN A 311 -45.60 14.18 22.41
C ASN A 311 -46.64 13.98 21.30
N GLU A 312 -47.77 13.40 21.67
CA GLU A 312 -49.02 13.47 20.89
C GLU A 312 -49.55 14.91 20.83
#